data_AF-A0AAX3LW02-F1
#
_entry.id   AF-A0AAX3LW02-F1
#
_cell.length_a   1.000
_cell.length_b   1.000
_cell.length_c   1.000
_cell.angle_alpha   90.00
_cell.angle_beta   90.00
_cell.angle_gamma   90.00
#
_symmetry.space_group_name_H-M   'P 1'
#
loop_
_entity.id
_entity.type
_entity.pdbx_description
1 polymer ?
#
loop_
_entity_poly.entity_id
_entity_poly.type
_entity_poly.pdbx_seq_one_letter_code
_entity_poly.pdbx_strand_id
1 'polypeptide(L)'
;MRFDIQFLSFFVLQVEGKEGQTNKNYKHYQTLDDDEYEESEIKKFLHAEFTRTAKRKVEKNPGTEQPPTKIGTFLVEPGHELTSNPNFNLFTRLRAVDNKEDFKNACDDLVRSYLETSSVRGGALIITQAKLDTHFDDPFIFVMKCDFEQRIARISDERSLISEVEMAISARNMKSIQYPHMPEEGMIEEWELKIHQSSHARYFEDFLKYITYEQSIPEIVNERVMDYVQTYVEEKWPDATNLERQQEEHDLELWAASEKRDIQEKWEPQHVIEAAERIVEIKPEIEIKMKLGDTSIRGLLADYGYRLHIAKLGDHYAMVIEGDAFTFDKGFSPVELLQPEPFEVVARRLVDRANEAPERDDDIPY
;
A
#
# COMPACT_ATOMS: atom_id res chain seq x y z
N MET A 1 16.98 16.02 -5.53
CA MET A 1 15.81 16.92 -5.38
C MET A 1 16.11 17.97 -4.33
N ARG A 2 16.02 19.24 -4.70
CA ARG A 2 16.02 20.40 -3.81
C ARG A 2 14.73 21.16 -4.15
N PHE A 3 13.87 21.33 -3.17
CA PHE A 3 12.63 22.07 -3.34
C PHE A 3 12.83 23.49 -2.81
N ASP A 4 12.53 24.47 -3.64
CA ASP A 4 12.55 25.89 -3.29
C ASP A 4 11.12 26.29 -2.89
N ILE A 5 10.97 26.79 -1.67
CA ILE A 5 9.64 26.96 -1.05
C ILE A 5 9.12 28.35 -1.38
N GLN A 6 8.00 28.42 -2.08
CA GLN A 6 7.38 29.70 -2.44
C GLN A 6 6.51 30.22 -1.31
N PHE A 7 5.65 29.35 -0.76
CA PHE A 7 4.84 29.67 0.41
C PHE A 7 4.69 28.45 1.32
N LEU A 8 4.60 28.71 2.63
CA LEU A 8 4.30 27.72 3.64
C LEU A 8 3.30 28.26 4.64
N SER A 9 2.19 27.57 4.88
CA SER A 9 1.20 27.94 5.90
C SER A 9 1.12 26.90 6.99
N PHE A 10 1.16 27.35 8.25
CA PHE A 10 1.16 26.52 9.44
C PHE A 10 -0.16 26.67 10.22
N PHE A 11 -0.82 25.55 10.45
CA PHE A 11 -2.06 25.46 11.21
C PHE A 11 -1.94 24.46 12.36
N VAL A 12 -2.58 24.78 13.49
CA VAL A 12 -2.79 23.84 14.58
C VAL A 12 -4.25 23.44 14.59
N LEU A 13 -4.50 22.14 14.53
CA LEU A 13 -5.82 21.54 14.63
C LEU A 13 -6.07 21.16 16.07
N GLN A 14 -7.20 21.61 16.63
CA GLN A 14 -7.64 21.17 17.96
C GLN A 14 -8.94 20.39 17.79
N VAL A 15 -8.91 19.16 18.31
CA VAL A 15 -10.07 18.26 18.29
C VAL A 15 -10.30 17.87 19.73
N GLU A 16 -11.35 18.41 20.32
CA GLU A 16 -11.76 18.16 21.70
C GLU A 16 -13.12 17.46 21.70
N GLY A 17 -13.26 16.38 22.48
CA GLY A 17 -14.56 15.73 22.63
C GLY A 17 -14.49 14.45 23.45
N LYS A 18 -15.53 14.25 24.28
CA LYS A 18 -15.96 12.93 24.76
C LYS A 18 -17.24 12.56 24.00
N GLU A 19 -17.52 11.26 23.88
CA GLU A 19 -18.59 10.63 23.11
C GLU A 19 -19.79 11.54 22.75
N GLY A 20 -20.02 11.74 21.45
CA GLY A 20 -21.25 12.32 20.89
C GLY A 20 -21.15 13.76 20.38
N GLN A 21 -20.22 14.58 20.88
CA GLN A 21 -19.96 15.93 20.35
C GLN A 21 -18.45 16.18 20.26
N THR A 22 -17.90 16.09 19.05
CA THR A 22 -16.51 16.49 18.77
C THR A 22 -16.50 17.95 18.32
N ASN A 23 -15.89 18.81 19.12
CA ASN A 23 -15.61 20.18 18.72
C ASN A 23 -14.29 20.19 17.95
N LYS A 24 -14.34 20.59 16.68
CA LYS A 24 -13.19 20.64 15.79
C LYS A 24 -12.95 22.08 15.39
N ASN A 25 -11.77 22.60 15.68
CA ASN A 25 -11.37 23.92 15.27
C ASN A 25 -9.92 23.90 14.77
N TYR A 26 -9.47 25.04 14.26
CA TYR A 26 -8.07 25.24 13.94
C TYR A 26 -7.65 26.68 14.25
N LYS A 27 -6.35 26.86 14.49
CA LYS A 27 -5.69 28.16 14.60
C LYS A 27 -4.64 28.25 13.50
N HIS A 28 -4.77 29.25 12.62
CA HIS A 28 -3.68 29.67 11.75
C HIS A 28 -2.62 30.38 12.60
N TYR A 29 -1.35 29.99 12.45
CA TYR A 29 -0.26 30.64 13.18
C TYR A 29 0.51 31.60 12.29
N GLN A 30 0.97 31.12 11.16
CA GLN A 30 1.81 31.91 10.26
C GLN A 30 1.75 31.36 8.85
N THR A 31 1.85 32.27 7.89
CA THR A 31 2.22 31.96 6.52
C THR A 31 3.58 32.60 6.26
N LEU A 32 4.49 31.86 5.66
CA LEU A 32 5.83 32.28 5.26
C LEU A 32 5.88 32.36 3.74
N ASP A 33 6.53 33.37 3.20
CA ASP A 33 7.03 33.37 1.81
C ASP A 33 8.45 32.79 1.74
N ASP A 34 9.08 32.82 0.56
CA ASP A 34 10.42 32.26 0.32
C ASP A 34 11.48 32.86 1.27
N ASP A 35 11.59 34.18 1.30
CA ASP A 35 12.58 34.89 2.14
C ASP A 35 12.36 34.56 3.63
N GLU A 36 11.12 34.63 4.11
CA GLU A 36 10.80 34.31 5.50
C GLU A 36 11.02 32.83 5.83
N TYR A 37 10.78 31.92 4.89
CA TYR A 37 11.04 30.50 5.07
C TYR A 37 12.54 30.21 5.15
N GLU A 38 13.34 30.84 4.30
CA GLU A 38 14.78 30.65 4.25
C GLU A 38 15.49 31.07 5.55
N GLU A 39 14.98 32.10 6.23
CA GLU A 39 15.44 32.58 7.53
C GLU A 39 14.83 31.83 8.74
N SER A 40 13.82 30.99 8.50
CA SER A 40 13.06 30.34 9.58
C SER A 40 13.77 29.13 10.20
N GLU A 41 13.52 28.89 11.50
CA GLU A 41 13.95 27.67 12.16
C GLU A 41 13.18 26.42 11.67
N ILE A 42 11.95 26.60 11.13
CA ILE A 42 11.13 25.49 10.61
C ILE A 42 11.75 24.84 9.38
N LYS A 43 12.58 25.57 8.61
CA LYS A 43 13.35 25.02 7.49
C LYS A 43 14.24 23.85 7.90
N LYS A 44 14.94 23.96 9.03
CA LYS A 44 15.81 22.88 9.54
C LYS A 44 15.04 21.60 9.82
N PHE A 45 13.75 21.72 10.13
CA PHE A 45 12.86 20.59 10.40
C PHE A 45 12.23 20.02 9.12
N LEU A 46 11.70 20.87 8.22
CA LEU A 46 10.90 20.41 7.07
C LEU A 46 11.67 20.18 5.78
N HIS A 47 12.82 20.82 5.58
CA HIS A 47 13.45 20.81 4.25
C HIS A 47 13.83 19.40 3.77
N ALA A 48 14.35 18.56 4.68
CA ALA A 48 14.63 17.16 4.38
C ALA A 48 13.36 16.33 4.11
N GLU A 49 12.21 16.77 4.64
CA GLU A 49 10.95 16.05 4.57
C GLU A 49 10.27 16.12 3.22
N PHE A 50 10.38 17.24 2.51
CA PHE A 50 9.87 17.35 1.14
C PHE A 50 10.57 16.34 0.23
N THR A 51 11.90 16.28 0.32
CA THR A 51 12.71 15.31 -0.43
C THR A 51 12.38 13.88 -0.03
N ARG A 52 12.23 13.61 1.28
CA ARG A 52 11.89 12.28 1.79
C ARG A 52 10.51 11.82 1.32
N THR A 53 9.52 12.71 1.32
CA THR A 53 8.18 12.48 0.78
C THR A 53 8.23 12.19 -0.71
N ALA A 54 8.93 13.01 -1.48
CA ALA A 54 9.08 12.85 -2.92
C ALA A 54 9.77 11.53 -3.30
N LYS A 55 10.80 11.12 -2.57
CA LYS A 55 11.54 9.86 -2.82
C LYS A 55 10.90 8.62 -2.21
N ARG A 56 9.84 8.77 -1.40
CA ARG A 56 9.22 7.61 -0.75
C ARG A 56 8.65 6.68 -1.83
N LYS A 57 9.09 5.42 -1.78
CA LYS A 57 8.63 4.38 -2.70
C LYS A 57 7.12 4.21 -2.57
N VAL A 58 6.47 4.15 -3.72
CA VAL A 58 5.07 3.80 -3.88
C VAL A 58 4.98 2.83 -5.04
N GLU A 59 4.07 1.88 -4.94
CA GLU A 59 3.79 0.91 -5.99
C GLU A 59 2.36 1.15 -6.46
N LYS A 60 2.13 1.05 -7.78
CA LYS A 60 0.79 1.20 -8.35
C LYS A 60 -0.16 0.16 -7.77
N ASN A 61 0.21 -1.12 -7.86
CA ASN A 61 -0.52 -2.21 -7.21
C ASN A 61 0.34 -2.79 -6.06
N PRO A 62 0.08 -2.37 -4.81
CA PRO A 62 0.87 -2.73 -3.64
C PRO A 62 0.74 -4.22 -3.30
N GLY A 63 1.82 -4.84 -2.81
CA GLY A 63 1.80 -6.25 -2.37
C GLY A 63 1.03 -6.53 -1.07
N THR A 64 0.43 -5.51 -0.45
CA THR A 64 -0.34 -5.59 0.80
C THR A 64 -1.57 -4.70 0.69
N GLU A 65 -2.68 -5.08 1.33
CA GLU A 65 -3.95 -4.31 1.30
C GLU A 65 -3.85 -2.91 1.96
N GLN A 66 -2.99 -2.77 2.97
CA GLN A 66 -2.82 -1.50 3.69
C GLN A 66 -1.39 -0.99 3.56
N PRO A 67 -0.94 -0.63 2.34
CA PRO A 67 0.39 -0.06 2.18
C PRO A 67 0.43 1.33 2.83
N PRO A 68 1.57 1.72 3.41
CA PRO A 68 1.69 3.02 4.06
C PRO A 68 1.79 4.17 3.05
N THR A 69 2.06 3.90 1.77
CA THR A 69 2.10 4.90 0.70
C THR A 69 1.22 4.42 -0.43
N LYS A 70 0.35 5.29 -0.96
CA LYS A 70 -0.61 4.98 -2.04
C LYS A 70 -0.57 6.07 -3.11
N ILE A 71 -0.90 5.68 -4.34
CA ILE A 71 -1.21 6.61 -5.44
C ILE A 71 -2.73 6.74 -5.47
N GLY A 72 -3.23 7.97 -5.48
CA GLY A 72 -4.64 8.26 -5.64
C GLY A 72 -4.88 8.98 -6.96
N THR A 73 -5.88 8.55 -7.71
CA THR A 73 -6.27 9.15 -9.00
C THR A 73 -7.58 9.93 -8.83
N PHE A 74 -7.65 11.16 -9.35
CA PHE A 74 -8.89 11.95 -9.28
C PHE A 74 -10.01 11.29 -10.07
N LEU A 75 -11.17 11.12 -9.41
CA LEU A 75 -12.37 10.60 -10.04
C LEU A 75 -13.02 11.66 -10.93
N VAL A 76 -13.27 11.31 -12.19
CA VAL A 76 -13.93 12.17 -13.17
C VAL A 76 -14.94 11.33 -13.94
N GLU A 77 -16.16 11.84 -14.11
CA GLU A 77 -17.18 11.16 -14.90
C GLU A 77 -16.79 11.12 -16.38
N PRO A 78 -17.15 10.05 -17.13
CA PRO A 78 -16.86 9.97 -18.55
C PRO A 78 -17.32 11.21 -19.34
N GLY A 79 -16.41 11.84 -20.08
CA GLY A 79 -16.70 13.04 -20.87
C GLY A 79 -16.53 14.37 -20.12
N HIS A 80 -16.16 14.34 -18.83
CA HIS A 80 -15.81 15.53 -18.05
C HIS A 80 -14.29 15.70 -17.91
N GLU A 81 -13.85 16.91 -17.58
CA GLU A 81 -12.45 17.24 -17.31
C GLU A 81 -12.13 17.16 -15.79
N LEU A 82 -10.83 17.17 -15.45
CA LEU A 82 -10.33 17.23 -14.06
C LEU A 82 -10.94 18.39 -13.25
N THR A 83 -11.28 19.49 -13.92
CA THR A 83 -11.92 20.67 -13.30
C THR A 83 -13.31 20.37 -12.73
N SER A 84 -13.92 19.23 -13.06
CA SER A 84 -15.14 18.76 -12.41
C SER A 84 -14.90 18.17 -11.02
N ASN A 85 -13.67 17.76 -10.71
CA ASN A 85 -13.31 17.14 -9.44
C ASN A 85 -13.03 18.21 -8.35
N PRO A 86 -13.77 18.22 -7.22
CA PRO A 86 -13.57 19.21 -6.16
C PRO A 86 -12.20 19.15 -5.49
N ASN A 87 -11.64 17.96 -5.27
CA ASN A 87 -10.32 17.80 -4.68
C ASN A 87 -9.23 18.33 -5.62
N PHE A 88 -9.33 18.06 -6.94
CA PHE A 88 -8.41 18.61 -7.95
C PHE A 88 -8.42 20.14 -7.92
N ASN A 89 -9.60 20.75 -7.97
CA ASN A 89 -9.74 22.22 -7.97
C ASN A 89 -9.10 22.89 -6.75
N LEU A 90 -9.18 22.22 -5.60
CA LEU A 90 -8.59 22.71 -4.35
C LEU A 90 -7.06 22.75 -4.42
N PHE A 91 -6.44 21.68 -4.92
CA PHE A 91 -4.99 21.64 -5.10
C PHE A 91 -4.51 22.54 -6.24
N THR A 92 -5.23 22.59 -7.36
CA THR A 92 -4.89 23.45 -8.49
C THR A 92 -4.96 24.93 -8.11
N ARG A 93 -5.94 25.33 -7.28
CA ARG A 93 -5.99 26.68 -6.72
C ARG A 93 -4.74 26.98 -5.89
N LEU A 94 -4.36 26.08 -4.97
CA LEU A 94 -3.15 26.24 -4.16
C LEU A 94 -1.88 26.34 -5.02
N ARG A 95 -1.79 25.60 -6.14
CA ARG A 95 -0.66 25.66 -7.07
C ARG A 95 -0.60 26.99 -7.82
N ALA A 96 -1.73 27.57 -8.15
CA ALA A 96 -1.82 28.77 -9.00
C ALA A 96 -1.68 30.09 -8.24
N VAL A 97 -1.75 30.08 -6.90
CA VAL A 97 -1.59 31.31 -6.12
C VAL A 97 -0.15 31.83 -6.19
N ASP A 98 0.00 33.14 -6.35
CA ASP A 98 1.26 33.86 -6.49
C ASP A 98 1.55 34.85 -5.34
N ASN A 99 0.65 34.96 -4.35
CA ASN A 99 0.82 35.86 -3.22
C ASN A 99 0.40 35.22 -1.89
N LYS A 100 1.00 35.75 -0.83
CA LYS A 100 0.93 35.20 0.53
C LYS A 100 -0.47 35.21 1.13
N GLU A 101 -1.26 36.25 0.89
CA GLU A 101 -2.61 36.40 1.46
C GLU A 101 -3.60 35.42 0.80
N ASP A 102 -3.57 35.34 -0.53
CA ASP A 102 -4.39 34.39 -1.26
C ASP A 102 -3.98 32.94 -0.96
N PHE A 103 -2.70 32.68 -0.70
CA PHE A 103 -2.22 31.33 -0.41
C PHE A 103 -2.76 30.88 0.94
N LYS A 104 -2.74 31.79 1.93
CA LYS A 104 -3.39 31.56 3.22
C LYS A 104 -4.89 31.28 3.06
N ASN A 105 -5.61 32.09 2.27
CA ASN A 105 -7.06 31.91 2.05
C ASN A 105 -7.37 30.56 1.38
N ALA A 106 -6.57 30.15 0.38
CA ALA A 106 -6.71 28.84 -0.25
C ALA A 106 -6.37 27.68 0.72
N CYS A 107 -5.40 27.89 1.62
CA CYS A 107 -5.09 26.94 2.68
C CYS A 107 -6.23 26.80 3.70
N ASP A 108 -6.91 27.89 4.05
CA ASP A 108 -8.07 27.88 4.96
C ASP A 108 -9.19 26.98 4.41
N ASP A 109 -9.45 27.02 3.10
CA ASP A 109 -10.42 26.14 2.45
C ASP A 109 -10.03 24.65 2.58
N LEU A 110 -8.74 24.32 2.39
CA LEU A 110 -8.21 22.96 2.59
C LEU A 110 -8.40 22.52 4.03
N VAL A 111 -7.99 23.33 4.99
CA VAL A 111 -8.05 23.01 6.43
C VAL A 111 -9.49 22.76 6.86
N ARG A 112 -10.44 23.60 6.42
CA ARG A 112 -11.87 23.43 6.72
C ARG A 112 -12.40 22.10 6.17
N SER A 113 -12.12 21.80 4.90
CA SER A 113 -12.52 20.54 4.29
C SER A 113 -11.89 19.32 4.99
N TYR A 114 -10.62 19.42 5.39
CA TYR A 114 -9.95 18.38 6.17
C TYR A 114 -10.61 18.18 7.54
N LEU A 115 -10.98 19.26 8.25
CA LEU A 115 -11.63 19.20 9.58
C LEU A 115 -13.01 18.53 9.57
N GLU A 116 -13.74 18.60 8.46
CA GLU A 116 -15.06 17.96 8.32
C GLU A 116 -14.98 16.43 8.34
N THR A 117 -13.81 15.83 8.12
CA THR A 117 -13.64 14.37 8.09
C THR A 117 -13.85 13.74 9.47
N SER A 118 -14.43 12.55 9.53
CA SER A 118 -14.81 11.90 10.80
C SER A 118 -13.61 11.52 11.67
N SER A 119 -12.49 11.21 11.05
CA SER A 119 -11.31 10.64 11.70
C SER A 119 -10.28 11.67 12.18
N VAL A 120 -10.47 12.97 11.94
CA VAL A 120 -9.48 14.02 12.28
C VAL A 120 -8.96 13.91 13.71
N ARG A 121 -7.64 13.99 13.84
CA ARG A 121 -6.96 14.17 15.12
C ARG A 121 -6.29 15.53 15.19
N GLY A 122 -6.17 16.05 16.40
CA GLY A 122 -5.37 17.23 16.67
C GLY A 122 -3.92 17.05 16.25
N GLY A 123 -3.22 18.16 16.03
CA GLY A 123 -1.86 18.14 15.48
C GLY A 123 -1.55 19.41 14.70
N ALA A 124 -0.40 19.42 14.05
CA ALA A 124 -0.05 20.46 13.08
C ALA A 124 -0.42 20.00 11.66
N LEU A 125 -1.00 20.91 10.88
CA LEU A 125 -1.19 20.76 9.45
C LEU A 125 -0.40 21.86 8.74
N ILE A 126 0.51 21.45 7.86
CA ILE A 126 1.43 22.33 7.14
C ILE A 126 1.14 22.17 5.66
N ILE A 127 0.86 23.27 4.98
CA ILE A 127 0.57 23.29 3.55
C ILE A 127 1.65 24.12 2.88
N THR A 128 2.30 23.56 1.87
CA THR A 128 3.48 24.16 1.25
C THR A 128 3.35 24.14 -0.26
N GLN A 129 3.58 25.29 -0.90
CA GLN A 129 3.82 25.41 -2.33
C GLN A 129 5.33 25.42 -2.55
N ALA A 130 5.83 24.45 -3.30
CA ALA A 130 7.25 24.20 -3.45
C ALA A 130 7.61 23.91 -4.90
N LYS A 131 8.59 24.61 -5.44
CA LYS A 131 9.06 24.44 -6.81
C LYS A 131 10.30 23.54 -6.86
N LEU A 132 10.41 22.75 -7.92
CA LEU A 132 11.60 21.95 -8.21
C LEU A 132 12.22 22.50 -9.50
N ASP A 133 12.97 23.59 -9.36
CA ASP A 133 13.51 24.38 -10.48
C ASP A 133 14.40 23.58 -11.44
N THR A 134 14.96 22.45 -10.99
CA THR A 134 15.81 21.61 -11.85
C THR A 134 15.03 20.87 -12.94
N HIS A 135 13.70 20.75 -12.81
CA HIS A 135 12.88 19.94 -13.72
C HIS A 135 11.57 20.60 -14.15
N PHE A 136 10.98 21.50 -13.36
CA PHE A 136 9.62 21.99 -13.60
C PHE A 136 9.44 23.48 -13.33
N ASP A 137 8.57 24.10 -14.11
CA ASP A 137 8.16 25.50 -13.92
C ASP A 137 7.00 25.65 -12.92
N ASP A 138 6.10 24.67 -12.87
CA ASP A 138 4.95 24.70 -11.97
C ASP A 138 5.28 24.08 -10.59
N PRO A 139 4.73 24.63 -9.50
CA PRO A 139 5.02 24.15 -8.16
C PRO A 139 4.24 22.87 -7.83
N PHE A 140 4.76 22.13 -6.85
CA PHE A 140 4.08 21.06 -6.13
C PHE A 140 3.39 21.62 -4.88
N ILE A 141 2.32 20.97 -4.47
CA ILE A 141 1.69 21.13 -3.15
C ILE A 141 2.04 19.95 -2.27
N PHE A 142 2.62 20.26 -1.12
CA PHE A 142 2.78 19.33 -0.03
C PHE A 142 1.78 19.65 1.08
N VAL A 143 1.07 18.64 1.55
CA VAL A 143 0.25 18.75 2.77
C VAL A 143 0.83 17.79 3.79
N MET A 144 1.43 18.31 4.85
CA MET A 144 2.06 17.52 5.91
C MET A 144 1.24 17.60 7.18
N LYS A 145 0.90 16.44 7.73
CA LYS A 145 0.19 16.33 9.01
C LYS A 145 1.08 15.66 10.03
N CYS A 146 1.25 16.33 11.17
CA CYS A 146 2.07 15.88 12.28
C CYS A 146 1.24 15.76 13.55
N ASP A 147 1.40 14.66 14.26
CA ASP A 147 0.83 14.49 15.60
C ASP A 147 1.74 15.17 16.65
N PHE A 148 1.13 15.70 17.72
CA PHE A 148 1.87 16.21 18.87
C PHE A 148 2.32 15.07 19.79
N GLU A 149 3.58 15.11 20.24
CA GLU A 149 4.08 14.17 21.23
C GLU A 149 3.77 14.64 22.65
N GLN A 150 3.17 13.79 23.48
CA GLN A 150 2.76 14.12 24.85
C GLN A 150 3.92 14.27 25.87
N ARG A 151 5.20 14.19 25.45
CA ARG A 151 6.35 14.08 26.37
C ARG A 151 7.55 14.97 26.03
N ILE A 152 7.35 16.20 25.58
CA ILE A 152 8.41 17.22 25.63
C ILE A 152 8.06 18.24 26.70
N ALA A 153 8.42 17.93 27.94
CA ALA A 153 8.51 18.95 28.98
C ALA A 153 9.74 19.83 28.69
N ARG A 154 9.59 21.16 28.71
CA ARG A 154 10.50 22.09 29.44
C ARG A 154 10.16 23.57 29.23
N ILE A 155 10.06 24.24 30.37
CA ILE A 155 10.13 25.68 30.64
C ILE A 155 11.36 26.31 29.96
N SER A 156 11.22 27.51 29.36
CA SER A 156 12.14 28.65 29.62
C SER A 156 11.76 29.97 28.91
N ASP A 157 11.48 30.98 29.74
CA ASP A 157 11.82 32.41 29.66
C ASP A 157 10.93 33.41 28.89
N GLU A 158 10.50 34.47 29.60
CA GLU A 158 9.46 35.46 29.25
C GLU A 158 9.85 36.49 28.16
N ARG A 159 10.86 36.23 27.33
CA ARG A 159 11.37 37.23 26.36
C ARG A 159 11.67 36.74 24.94
N SER A 160 11.38 35.48 24.62
CA SER A 160 11.52 34.99 23.24
C SER A 160 10.17 34.65 22.65
N LEU A 161 9.86 35.24 21.49
CA LEU A 161 8.65 35.07 20.68
C LEU A 161 8.57 33.67 20.02
N ILE A 162 8.88 32.62 20.78
CA ILE A 162 8.75 31.20 20.43
C ILE A 162 8.17 30.46 21.66
N SER A 163 7.10 30.99 22.25
CA SER A 163 6.45 30.42 23.45
C SER A 163 4.94 30.22 23.33
N GLU A 164 4.40 30.06 22.11
CA GLU A 164 2.99 29.64 21.91
C GLU A 164 2.79 28.50 20.88
N VAL A 165 3.87 27.83 20.50
CA VAL A 165 3.83 26.47 19.95
C VAL A 165 4.84 25.62 20.71
N GLU A 166 4.64 25.46 22.02
CA GLU A 166 5.31 24.45 22.86
C GLU A 166 4.81 23.04 22.49
N MET A 167 4.90 22.66 21.22
CA MET A 167 4.52 21.33 20.75
C MET A 167 5.62 20.78 19.87
N ALA A 168 6.32 19.78 20.38
CA ALA A 168 7.33 19.07 19.61
C ALA A 168 6.66 18.29 18.49
N ILE A 169 6.79 18.82 17.27
CA ILE A 169 6.31 18.18 16.07
C ILE A 169 7.23 17.00 15.77
N SER A 170 6.66 15.79 15.71
CA SER A 170 7.44 14.59 15.43
C SER A 170 7.46 14.26 13.94
N ALA A 171 8.65 14.24 13.35
CA ALA A 171 8.84 13.77 11.98
C ALA A 171 8.77 12.23 11.84
N ARG A 172 8.68 11.46 12.93
CA ARG A 172 8.71 9.99 12.88
C ARG A 172 7.47 9.38 12.23
N ASN A 173 6.30 9.98 12.44
CA ASN A 173 5.01 9.49 11.93
C ASN A 173 4.28 10.54 11.10
N MET A 174 5.05 11.43 10.45
CA MET A 174 4.48 12.47 9.61
C MET A 174 3.78 11.86 8.41
N LYS A 175 2.54 12.30 8.20
CA LYS A 175 1.73 11.93 7.05
C LYS A 175 1.86 13.03 6.02
N SER A 176 1.82 12.67 4.75
CA SER A 176 1.99 13.65 3.69
C SER A 176 1.13 13.37 2.48
N ILE A 177 0.67 14.42 1.81
CA ILE A 177 0.22 14.41 0.42
C ILE A 177 1.27 15.15 -0.41
N GLN A 178 1.57 14.64 -1.60
CA GLN A 178 2.29 15.34 -2.65
C GLN A 178 1.39 15.37 -3.90
N TYR A 179 1.11 16.56 -4.40
CA TYR A 179 0.42 16.77 -5.67
C TYR A 179 1.16 17.81 -6.53
N PRO A 180 1.34 17.59 -7.84
CA PRO A 180 1.02 16.36 -8.56
C PRO A 180 1.94 15.19 -8.15
N HIS A 181 1.53 13.97 -8.48
CA HIS A 181 2.41 12.82 -8.32
C HIS A 181 3.60 12.95 -9.27
N MET A 182 4.80 12.69 -8.75
CA MET A 182 6.04 12.60 -9.52
C MET A 182 6.53 11.15 -9.43
N PRO A 183 6.24 10.30 -10.44
CA PRO A 183 6.70 8.91 -10.46
C PRO A 183 8.23 8.83 -10.51
N GLU A 184 8.82 9.63 -11.38
CA GLU A 184 10.26 9.76 -11.61
C GLU A 184 10.67 11.24 -11.65
N GLU A 185 11.94 11.55 -11.36
CA GLU A 185 12.46 12.93 -11.48
C GLU A 185 12.28 13.42 -12.93
N GLY A 186 11.48 14.47 -13.13
CA GLY A 186 11.17 15.00 -14.45
C GLY A 186 9.85 14.51 -15.07
N MET A 187 9.11 13.62 -14.40
CA MET A 187 7.75 13.21 -14.81
C MET A 187 6.69 13.75 -13.86
N ILE A 188 5.54 14.18 -14.40
CA ILE A 188 4.38 14.65 -13.63
C ILE A 188 3.15 13.88 -14.10
N GLU A 189 2.40 13.36 -13.14
CA GLU A 189 1.07 12.80 -13.35
C GLU A 189 0.03 13.74 -12.70
N GLU A 190 -0.59 14.59 -13.51
CA GLU A 190 -1.57 15.59 -13.03
C GLU A 190 -2.86 14.95 -12.53
N TRP A 191 -3.18 13.76 -13.01
CA TRP A 191 -4.35 12.99 -12.61
C TRP A 191 -4.17 12.32 -11.24
N GLU A 192 -2.95 12.35 -10.72
CA GLU A 192 -2.57 11.55 -9.56
C GLU A 192 -1.97 12.41 -8.44
N LEU A 193 -2.15 11.94 -7.22
CA LEU A 193 -1.43 12.41 -6.06
C LEU A 193 -0.83 11.23 -5.30
N LYS A 194 0.22 11.51 -4.53
CA LYS A 194 0.84 10.52 -3.65
C LYS A 194 0.50 10.82 -2.21
N ILE A 195 -0.07 9.84 -1.52
CA ILE A 195 -0.29 9.92 -0.08
C ILE A 195 0.68 9.00 0.66
N HIS A 196 1.14 9.46 1.82
CA HIS A 196 1.85 8.63 2.79
C HIS A 196 1.17 8.74 4.15
N GLN A 197 0.76 7.59 4.69
CA GLN A 197 0.07 7.44 5.94
C GLN A 197 0.38 6.07 6.55
N SER A 198 1.38 6.00 7.43
CA SER A 198 1.82 4.76 8.09
C SER A 198 0.91 4.26 9.22
N SER A 199 -0.26 4.88 9.44
CA SER A 199 -1.20 4.50 10.50
C SER A 199 -2.49 3.95 9.92
N HIS A 200 -3.17 3.07 10.67
CA HIS A 200 -4.52 2.57 10.32
C HIS A 200 -5.57 3.66 10.09
N ALA A 201 -5.34 4.85 10.62
CA ALA A 201 -6.31 5.92 10.51
C ALA A 201 -6.23 6.59 9.12
N ARG A 202 -7.40 6.64 8.46
CA ARG A 202 -7.58 6.98 7.04
C ARG A 202 -7.84 8.47 6.77
N TYR A 203 -7.24 9.38 7.53
CA TYR A 203 -7.60 10.82 7.50
C TYR A 203 -7.52 11.45 6.10
N PHE A 204 -6.44 11.19 5.36
CA PHE A 204 -6.29 11.73 4.01
C PHE A 204 -7.22 11.05 3.01
N GLU A 205 -7.50 9.76 3.17
CA GLU A 205 -8.45 9.05 2.30
C GLU A 205 -9.87 9.58 2.53
N ASP A 206 -10.26 9.84 3.79
CA ASP A 206 -11.56 10.42 4.15
C ASP A 206 -11.70 11.89 3.66
N PHE A 207 -10.59 12.63 3.60
CA PHE A 207 -10.52 14.00 3.08
C PHE A 207 -10.62 14.02 1.55
N LEU A 208 -9.97 13.07 0.89
CA LEU A 208 -9.89 12.94 -0.56
C LEU A 208 -11.05 12.09 -1.11
N LYS A 209 -12.29 12.52 -0.82
CA LYS A 209 -13.52 11.76 -1.15
C LYS A 209 -13.70 11.46 -2.63
N TYR A 210 -13.15 12.31 -3.51
CA TYR A 210 -13.28 12.18 -4.97
C TYR A 210 -12.00 11.61 -5.59
N ILE A 211 -11.30 10.73 -4.87
CA ILE A 211 -10.09 10.06 -5.35
C ILE A 211 -10.28 8.55 -5.20
N THR A 212 -9.87 7.81 -6.22
CA THR A 212 -9.79 6.36 -6.16
C THR A 212 -8.35 5.91 -5.94
N TYR A 213 -8.18 4.77 -5.31
CA TYR A 213 -6.88 4.16 -5.07
C TYR A 213 -6.81 2.84 -5.85
N GLU A 214 -5.63 2.57 -6.38
CA GLU A 214 -5.35 1.32 -7.08
C GLU A 214 -5.47 0.13 -6.14
N GLN A 215 -6.03 -0.97 -6.66
CA GLN A 215 -6.19 -2.20 -5.90
C GLN A 215 -4.82 -2.82 -5.58
N SER A 216 -4.72 -3.38 -4.38
CA SER A 216 -3.59 -4.20 -3.99
C SER A 216 -3.59 -5.55 -4.72
N ILE A 217 -2.42 -6.18 -4.81
CA ILE A 217 -2.31 -7.52 -5.40
C ILE A 217 -3.22 -8.54 -4.70
N PRO A 218 -3.31 -8.59 -3.37
CA PRO A 218 -4.27 -9.46 -2.70
C PRO A 218 -5.72 -9.20 -3.12
N GLU A 219 -6.15 -7.93 -3.24
CA GLU A 219 -7.51 -7.57 -3.65
C GLU A 219 -7.79 -8.01 -5.09
N ILE A 220 -6.87 -7.74 -6.03
CA ILE A 220 -6.98 -8.16 -7.43
C ILE A 220 -7.08 -9.69 -7.52
N VAL A 221 -6.19 -10.41 -6.83
CA VAL A 221 -6.20 -11.87 -6.82
C VAL A 221 -7.50 -12.41 -6.25
N ASN A 222 -7.97 -11.84 -5.14
CA ASN A 222 -9.20 -12.30 -4.49
C ASN A 222 -10.43 -12.09 -5.39
N GLU A 223 -10.59 -10.90 -5.97
CA GLU A 223 -11.70 -10.59 -6.89
C GLU A 223 -11.71 -11.57 -8.08
N ARG A 224 -10.56 -11.83 -8.71
CA ARG A 224 -10.46 -12.76 -9.85
C ARG A 224 -10.72 -14.21 -9.49
N VAL A 225 -10.21 -14.65 -8.35
CA VAL A 225 -10.50 -16.01 -7.87
C VAL A 225 -11.99 -16.16 -7.59
N MET A 226 -12.64 -15.15 -7.01
CA MET A 226 -14.09 -15.18 -6.76
C MET A 226 -14.91 -15.15 -8.05
N ASP A 227 -14.54 -14.33 -9.04
CA ASP A 227 -15.16 -14.33 -10.38
C ASP A 227 -15.10 -15.73 -11.02
N TYR A 228 -13.95 -16.40 -10.92
CA TYR A 228 -13.75 -17.74 -11.48
C TYR A 228 -14.51 -18.81 -10.69
N VAL A 229 -14.53 -18.71 -9.35
CA VAL A 229 -15.36 -19.57 -8.48
C VAL A 229 -16.83 -19.48 -8.87
N GLN A 230 -17.37 -18.27 -9.02
CA GLN A 230 -18.76 -18.07 -9.41
C GLN A 230 -19.04 -18.72 -10.76
N THR A 231 -18.18 -18.49 -11.75
CA THR A 231 -18.30 -19.10 -13.08
C THR A 231 -18.28 -20.64 -13.01
N TYR A 232 -17.33 -21.22 -12.27
CA TYR A 232 -17.21 -22.68 -12.10
C TYR A 232 -18.44 -23.29 -11.42
N VAL A 233 -18.95 -22.64 -10.37
CA VAL A 233 -20.14 -23.10 -9.65
C VAL A 233 -21.38 -23.02 -10.55
N GLU A 234 -21.53 -21.95 -11.33
CA GLU A 234 -22.62 -21.81 -12.30
C GLU A 234 -22.60 -22.88 -13.39
N GLU A 235 -21.43 -23.25 -13.89
CA GLU A 235 -21.27 -24.31 -14.90
C GLU A 235 -21.56 -25.69 -14.33
N LYS A 236 -21.07 -25.98 -13.11
CA LYS A 236 -21.25 -27.27 -12.46
C LYS A 236 -22.67 -27.48 -11.93
N TRP A 237 -23.30 -26.42 -11.41
CA TRP A 237 -24.69 -26.42 -10.95
C TRP A 237 -25.47 -25.24 -11.56
N PRO A 238 -26.02 -25.41 -12.77
CA PRO A 238 -26.77 -24.36 -13.46
C PRO A 238 -28.03 -23.89 -12.73
N ASP A 239 -28.62 -24.74 -11.88
CA ASP A 239 -29.80 -24.41 -11.10
C ASP A 239 -29.42 -23.68 -9.79
N ALA A 240 -29.76 -22.40 -9.71
CA ALA A 240 -29.51 -21.54 -8.55
C ALA A 240 -30.29 -21.96 -7.28
N THR A 241 -31.34 -22.78 -7.42
CA THR A 241 -32.12 -23.29 -6.28
C THR A 241 -31.53 -24.56 -5.65
N ASN A 242 -30.45 -25.08 -6.23
CA ASN A 242 -29.77 -26.26 -5.72
C ASN A 242 -29.10 -25.97 -4.36
N LEU A 243 -29.43 -26.78 -3.35
CA LEU A 243 -28.88 -26.68 -2.00
C LEU A 243 -27.36 -26.94 -1.97
N GLU A 244 -26.86 -27.86 -2.79
CA GLU A 244 -25.42 -28.16 -2.90
C GLU A 244 -24.66 -26.96 -3.47
N ARG A 245 -25.25 -26.25 -4.44
CA ARG A 245 -24.67 -25.02 -4.99
C ARG A 245 -24.52 -23.95 -3.91
N GLN A 246 -25.58 -23.68 -3.15
CA GLN A 246 -25.57 -22.66 -2.09
C GLN A 246 -24.57 -22.99 -0.98
N GLN A 247 -24.44 -24.27 -0.63
CA GLN A 247 -23.43 -24.73 0.33
C GLN A 247 -22.01 -24.53 -0.21
N GLU A 248 -21.76 -24.89 -1.47
CA GLU A 248 -20.44 -24.75 -2.09
C GLU A 248 -20.02 -23.28 -2.24
N GLU A 249 -20.93 -22.38 -2.64
CA GLU A 249 -20.69 -20.93 -2.69
C GLU A 249 -20.32 -20.40 -1.29
N HIS A 250 -21.08 -20.79 -0.27
CA HIS A 250 -20.82 -20.38 1.11
C HIS A 250 -19.45 -20.87 1.62
N ASP A 251 -19.11 -22.13 1.37
CA ASP A 251 -17.83 -22.71 1.79
C ASP A 251 -16.64 -22.03 1.09
N LEU A 252 -16.80 -21.66 -0.18
CA LEU A 252 -15.77 -20.95 -0.94
C LEU A 252 -15.62 -19.49 -0.49
N GLU A 253 -16.70 -18.80 -0.14
CA GLU A 253 -16.64 -17.46 0.47
C GLU A 253 -15.93 -17.49 1.82
N LEU A 254 -16.24 -18.46 2.69
CA LEU A 254 -15.57 -18.66 3.97
C LEU A 254 -14.07 -18.97 3.78
N TRP A 255 -13.73 -19.78 2.78
CA TRP A 255 -12.35 -20.07 2.42
C TRP A 255 -11.59 -18.82 1.92
N ALA A 256 -12.24 -17.99 1.08
CA ALA A 256 -11.64 -16.75 0.58
C ALA A 256 -11.37 -15.74 1.70
N ALA A 257 -12.22 -15.70 2.73
CA ALA A 257 -12.07 -14.83 3.89
C ALA A 257 -11.04 -15.33 4.93
N SER A 258 -10.48 -16.53 4.78
CA SER A 258 -9.53 -17.11 5.75
C SER A 258 -8.11 -16.57 5.59
N GLU A 259 -7.46 -16.17 6.71
CA GLU A 259 -6.06 -15.71 6.73
C GLU A 259 -5.05 -16.80 6.36
N LYS A 260 -5.39 -18.07 6.64
CA LYS A 260 -4.58 -19.24 6.29
C LYS A 260 -5.40 -20.20 5.47
N ARG A 261 -4.87 -20.60 4.33
CA ARG A 261 -5.56 -21.44 3.36
C ARG A 261 -4.72 -22.67 3.07
N ASP A 262 -5.39 -23.82 3.07
CA ASP A 262 -4.85 -25.11 2.65
C ASP A 262 -5.40 -25.48 1.27
N ILE A 263 -4.73 -26.40 0.57
CA ILE A 263 -5.20 -26.95 -0.70
C ILE A 263 -6.55 -27.64 -0.47
N GLN A 264 -7.57 -27.27 -1.26
CA GLN A 264 -8.94 -27.77 -1.13
C GLN A 264 -9.24 -28.99 -2.02
N GLU A 265 -8.37 -29.34 -2.97
CA GLU A 265 -8.59 -30.42 -3.95
C GLU A 265 -9.92 -30.29 -4.75
N LYS A 266 -10.44 -29.06 -4.91
CA LYS A 266 -11.74 -28.79 -5.59
C LYS A 266 -11.64 -28.59 -7.10
N TRP A 267 -10.48 -28.18 -7.60
CA TRP A 267 -10.24 -27.86 -9.01
C TRP A 267 -9.14 -28.74 -9.59
N GLU A 268 -9.36 -29.18 -10.83
CA GLU A 268 -8.32 -29.77 -11.67
C GLU A 268 -7.19 -28.76 -11.95
N PRO A 269 -5.94 -29.22 -12.17
CA PRO A 269 -4.81 -28.34 -12.44
C PRO A 269 -5.04 -27.33 -13.58
N GLN A 270 -5.77 -27.74 -14.63
CA GLN A 270 -6.07 -26.88 -15.78
C GLN A 270 -6.89 -25.64 -15.39
N HIS A 271 -7.92 -25.81 -14.55
CA HIS A 271 -8.73 -24.68 -14.08
C HIS A 271 -7.90 -23.68 -13.25
N VAL A 272 -6.95 -24.19 -12.44
CA VAL A 272 -6.04 -23.34 -11.67
C VAL A 272 -5.08 -22.57 -12.59
N ILE A 273 -4.61 -23.19 -13.68
CA ILE A 273 -3.78 -22.54 -14.70
C ILE A 273 -4.56 -21.42 -15.40
N GLU A 274 -5.78 -21.68 -15.84
CA GLU A 274 -6.63 -20.65 -16.49
C GLU A 274 -6.92 -19.47 -15.56
N ALA A 275 -7.22 -19.75 -14.28
CA ALA A 275 -7.40 -18.69 -13.28
C ALA A 275 -6.11 -17.89 -13.06
N ALA A 276 -4.95 -18.57 -13.02
CA ALA A 276 -3.65 -17.93 -12.90
C ALA A 276 -3.32 -17.04 -14.11
N GLU A 277 -3.62 -17.48 -15.34
CA GLU A 277 -3.41 -16.70 -16.56
C GLU A 277 -4.15 -15.37 -16.54
N ARG A 278 -5.44 -15.36 -16.14
CA ARG A 278 -6.23 -14.11 -16.01
C ARG A 278 -5.63 -13.13 -15.00
N ILE A 279 -5.01 -13.64 -13.95
CA ILE A 279 -4.33 -12.82 -12.94
C ILE A 279 -3.01 -12.27 -13.50
N VAL A 280 -2.25 -13.13 -14.20
CA VAL A 280 -0.95 -12.80 -14.82
C VAL A 280 -1.10 -11.77 -15.95
N GLU A 281 -2.22 -11.76 -16.68
CA GLU A 281 -2.52 -10.74 -17.70
C GLU A 281 -2.52 -9.31 -17.14
N ILE A 282 -2.95 -9.13 -15.89
CA ILE A 282 -2.98 -7.82 -15.22
C ILE A 282 -1.58 -7.45 -14.74
N LYS A 283 -0.88 -8.41 -14.13
CA LYS A 283 0.47 -8.21 -13.60
C LYS A 283 1.31 -9.48 -13.76
N PRO A 284 2.21 -9.52 -14.77
CA PRO A 284 3.00 -10.71 -15.09
C PRO A 284 3.91 -11.17 -13.94
N GLU A 285 4.40 -10.23 -13.14
CA GLU A 285 5.35 -10.47 -12.06
C GLU A 285 4.68 -10.80 -10.70
N ILE A 286 3.42 -11.23 -10.68
CA ILE A 286 2.78 -11.70 -9.45
C ILE A 286 3.53 -12.89 -8.89
N GLU A 287 3.92 -12.79 -7.63
CA GLU A 287 4.61 -13.85 -6.91
C GLU A 287 3.64 -14.80 -6.22
N ILE A 288 3.94 -16.08 -6.30
CA ILE A 288 3.35 -17.13 -5.46
C ILE A 288 4.30 -17.44 -4.31
N LYS A 289 3.76 -17.47 -3.08
CA LYS A 289 4.47 -17.83 -1.85
C LYS A 289 3.71 -18.93 -1.13
N MET A 290 4.38 -20.04 -0.86
CA MET A 290 3.80 -21.17 -0.14
C MET A 290 4.83 -21.81 0.81
N LYS A 291 4.32 -22.63 1.72
CA LYS A 291 5.15 -23.44 2.61
C LYS A 291 4.78 -24.91 2.47
N LEU A 292 5.80 -25.76 2.33
CA LEU A 292 5.68 -27.22 2.38
C LEU A 292 6.51 -27.72 3.57
N GLY A 293 5.85 -27.98 4.69
CA GLY A 293 6.52 -28.17 5.98
C GLY A 293 7.32 -26.92 6.37
N ASP A 294 8.61 -27.10 6.67
CA ASP A 294 9.53 -26.01 7.00
C ASP A 294 10.14 -25.32 5.76
N THR A 295 9.88 -25.85 4.56
CA THR A 295 10.42 -25.30 3.31
C THR A 295 9.53 -24.19 2.80
N SER A 296 10.08 -22.98 2.68
CA SER A 296 9.41 -21.85 2.03
C SER A 296 9.75 -21.81 0.55
N ILE A 297 8.73 -21.82 -0.30
CA ILE A 297 8.89 -21.73 -1.75
C ILE A 297 8.33 -20.39 -2.25
N ARG A 298 9.08 -19.75 -3.15
CA ARG A 298 8.71 -18.49 -3.82
C ARG A 298 8.99 -18.62 -5.31
N GLY A 299 8.04 -18.22 -6.15
CA GLY A 299 8.17 -18.20 -7.60
C GLY A 299 7.18 -17.22 -8.23
N LEU A 300 7.10 -17.16 -9.56
CA LEU A 300 6.06 -16.39 -10.24
C LEU A 300 4.80 -17.24 -10.41
N LEU A 301 3.63 -16.60 -10.31
CA LEU A 301 2.36 -17.28 -10.56
C LEU A 301 2.29 -17.78 -12.02
N ALA A 302 2.89 -17.04 -12.96
CA ALA A 302 3.03 -17.42 -14.35
C ALA A 302 3.81 -18.73 -14.57
N ASP A 303 4.63 -19.15 -13.60
CA ASP A 303 5.38 -20.40 -13.69
C ASP A 303 4.51 -21.62 -13.28
N TYR A 304 3.35 -21.42 -12.66
CA TYR A 304 2.47 -22.52 -12.24
C TYR A 304 1.88 -23.26 -13.44
N GLY A 305 1.99 -24.59 -13.45
CA GLY A 305 1.58 -25.45 -14.56
C GLY A 305 2.61 -25.55 -15.69
N TYR A 306 3.67 -24.74 -15.67
CA TYR A 306 4.77 -24.81 -16.62
C TYR A 306 6.07 -25.28 -15.95
N ARG A 307 6.60 -24.51 -15.01
CA ARG A 307 7.83 -24.83 -14.25
C ARG A 307 7.57 -25.26 -12.82
N LEU A 308 6.43 -24.86 -12.24
CA LEU A 308 6.00 -25.22 -10.90
C LEU A 308 4.81 -26.16 -10.99
N HIS A 309 4.96 -27.35 -10.42
CA HIS A 309 3.90 -28.36 -10.38
C HIS A 309 3.69 -28.84 -8.96
N ILE A 310 2.44 -28.97 -8.55
CA ILE A 310 2.05 -29.56 -7.27
C ILE A 310 1.44 -30.93 -7.57
N ALA A 311 1.94 -31.96 -6.89
CA ALA A 311 1.49 -33.33 -7.05
C ALA A 311 1.19 -33.96 -5.68
N LYS A 312 0.24 -34.89 -5.66
CA LYS A 312 -0.05 -35.72 -4.50
C LYS A 312 0.80 -36.99 -4.54
N LEU A 313 1.40 -37.34 -3.41
CA LEU A 313 2.25 -38.50 -3.23
C LEU A 313 1.80 -39.26 -1.97
N GLY A 314 0.84 -40.18 -2.14
CA GLY A 314 0.12 -40.79 -1.03
C GLY A 314 -0.74 -39.76 -0.29
N ASP A 315 -0.54 -39.64 1.02
CA ASP A 315 -1.19 -38.62 1.86
C ASP A 315 -0.39 -37.31 1.97
N HIS A 316 0.71 -37.18 1.21
CA HIS A 316 1.59 -36.02 1.23
C HIS A 316 1.54 -35.25 -0.09
N TYR A 317 2.05 -34.02 -0.06
CA TYR A 317 2.24 -33.19 -1.25
C TYR A 317 3.73 -33.15 -1.62
N ALA A 318 3.99 -33.18 -2.91
CA ALA A 318 5.29 -32.93 -3.50
C ALA A 318 5.18 -31.72 -4.44
N MET A 319 6.24 -30.91 -4.47
CA MET A 319 6.37 -29.83 -5.44
C MET A 319 7.54 -30.15 -6.38
N VAL A 320 7.28 -30.06 -7.68
CA VAL A 320 8.31 -30.19 -8.72
C VAL A 320 8.59 -28.80 -9.26
N ILE A 321 9.87 -28.43 -9.26
CA ILE A 321 10.36 -27.13 -9.74
C ILE A 321 11.38 -27.39 -10.84
N GLU A 322 11.09 -26.90 -12.04
CA GLU A 322 11.97 -26.98 -13.20
C GLU A 322 12.76 -25.68 -13.38
N GLY A 323 14.05 -25.80 -13.72
CA GLY A 323 14.92 -24.67 -14.01
C GLY A 323 16.19 -25.09 -14.73
N ASP A 324 16.86 -24.12 -15.35
CA ASP A 324 18.00 -24.39 -16.23
C ASP A 324 19.31 -24.64 -15.48
N ALA A 325 19.46 -24.06 -14.29
CA ALA A 325 20.67 -24.19 -13.48
C ALA A 325 20.43 -23.90 -12.00
N PHE A 326 21.20 -24.55 -11.12
CA PHE A 326 21.31 -24.18 -9.71
C PHE A 326 22.45 -23.17 -9.51
N THR A 327 22.21 -22.17 -8.65
CA THR A 327 23.23 -21.22 -8.19
C THR A 327 23.34 -21.33 -6.68
N PHE A 328 24.57 -21.42 -6.17
CA PHE A 328 24.85 -21.55 -4.75
C PHE A 328 25.73 -20.40 -4.26
N ASP A 329 25.45 -19.92 -3.05
CA ASP A 329 26.35 -18.99 -2.35
C ASP A 329 27.59 -19.73 -1.85
N LYS A 330 28.74 -19.04 -1.79
CA LYS A 330 30.02 -19.66 -1.43
C LYS A 330 30.00 -20.27 -0.03
N GLY A 331 30.29 -21.57 0.05
CA GLY A 331 30.74 -22.23 1.29
C GLY A 331 29.64 -22.90 2.12
N PHE A 332 28.49 -23.23 1.51
CA PHE A 332 27.31 -23.63 2.28
C PHE A 332 26.83 -25.08 2.07
N SER A 333 27.24 -25.83 1.04
CA SER A 333 26.73 -27.21 0.92
C SER A 333 27.56 -28.20 0.08
N PRO A 334 27.73 -29.47 0.53
CA PRO A 334 28.27 -30.53 -0.32
C PRO A 334 27.34 -30.90 -1.49
N VAL A 335 26.08 -30.44 -1.49
CA VAL A 335 25.12 -30.63 -2.60
C VAL A 335 25.62 -29.98 -3.89
N GLU A 336 26.50 -28.97 -3.81
CA GLU A 336 27.17 -28.36 -4.96
C GLU A 336 27.96 -29.37 -5.81
N LEU A 337 28.34 -30.51 -5.24
CA LEU A 337 29.09 -31.59 -5.91
C LEU A 337 28.19 -32.74 -6.39
N LEU A 338 26.87 -32.61 -6.24
CA LEU A 338 25.91 -33.65 -6.63
C LEU A 338 25.99 -33.92 -8.13
N GLN A 339 26.20 -35.18 -8.51
CA GLN A 339 25.86 -35.66 -9.84
C GLN A 339 24.37 -36.03 -9.84
N PRO A 340 23.49 -35.28 -10.54
CA PRO A 340 22.06 -35.51 -10.46
C PRO A 340 21.66 -36.84 -11.10
N GLU A 341 20.78 -37.58 -10.44
CA GLU A 341 20.09 -38.74 -11.01
C GLU A 341 19.00 -38.28 -11.99
N PRO A 342 18.63 -39.09 -13.01
CA PRO A 342 17.46 -38.81 -13.85
C PRO A 342 16.17 -38.69 -13.03
N PHE A 343 15.26 -37.81 -13.45
CA PHE A 343 14.03 -37.52 -12.73
C PHE A 343 13.17 -38.78 -12.52
N GLU A 344 13.10 -39.66 -13.51
CA GLU A 344 12.29 -40.88 -13.46
C GLU A 344 12.74 -41.84 -12.35
N VAL A 345 14.04 -41.87 -12.06
CA VAL A 345 14.62 -42.70 -10.99
C VAL A 345 14.19 -42.14 -9.63
N VAL A 346 14.29 -40.83 -9.45
CA VAL A 346 13.87 -40.16 -8.22
C VAL A 346 12.36 -40.27 -8.01
N ALA A 347 11.57 -40.02 -9.06
CA ALA A 347 10.11 -40.10 -9.02
C ALA A 347 9.64 -41.51 -8.63
N ARG A 348 10.21 -42.56 -9.22
CA ARG A 348 9.90 -43.95 -8.86
C ARG A 348 10.23 -44.23 -7.38
N ARG A 349 11.41 -43.83 -6.92
CA ARG A 349 11.81 -43.97 -5.51
C ARG A 349 10.86 -43.25 -4.56
N LEU A 350 10.36 -42.08 -4.93
CA LEU A 350 9.37 -41.34 -4.13
C LEU A 350 8.01 -42.05 -4.08
N VAL A 351 7.55 -42.58 -5.22
CA VAL A 351 6.30 -43.34 -5.30
C VAL A 351 6.39 -44.65 -4.50
N ASP A 352 7.49 -45.39 -4.65
CA ASP A 352 7.71 -46.65 -3.91
C ASP A 352 7.70 -46.39 -2.40
N ARG A 353 8.43 -45.36 -1.93
CA ARG A 353 8.44 -44.95 -0.52
C ARG A 353 7.06 -44.54 0.01
N ALA A 354 6.24 -43.89 -0.81
CA ALA A 354 4.90 -43.49 -0.40
C ALA A 354 3.91 -44.67 -0.30
N ASN A 355 4.19 -45.76 -1.01
CA ASN A 355 3.41 -46.99 -0.97
C ASN A 355 3.85 -47.96 0.14
N GLU A 356 5.04 -47.77 0.70
CA GLU A 356 5.48 -48.46 1.92
C GLU A 356 4.74 -47.85 3.12
N ALA A 357 3.83 -48.62 3.73
CA ALA A 357 3.14 -48.20 4.95
C ALA A 357 4.16 -47.80 6.03
N PRO A 358 3.90 -46.75 6.84
CA PRO A 358 4.83 -46.37 7.89
C PRO A 358 5.03 -47.58 8.81
N GLU A 359 6.27 -48.08 8.90
CA GLU A 359 6.64 -49.01 9.95
C GLU A 359 6.23 -48.35 11.27
N ARG A 360 5.32 -48.98 12.01
CA ARG A 360 5.01 -48.54 13.36
C ARG A 360 6.31 -48.59 14.14
N ASP A 361 6.75 -47.42 14.59
CA ASP A 361 7.84 -47.24 15.53
C ASP A 361 7.39 -47.73 16.93
N ASP A 362 7.04 -49.02 17.03
CA ASP A 362 6.57 -49.68 18.26
C ASP A 362 7.74 -50.28 19.07
N ASP A 363 9.00 -50.06 18.68
CA ASP A 363 10.19 -50.61 19.34
C ASP A 363 11.14 -49.53 19.89
N ILE A 364 10.61 -48.59 20.69
CA ILE A 364 11.43 -47.86 21.67
C ILE A 364 10.93 -48.23 23.07
N PRO A 365 11.63 -49.09 23.83
CA PRO A 365 11.34 -49.30 25.23
C PRO A 365 11.76 -48.04 26.03
N TYR A 366 10.83 -47.55 26.85
CA TYR A 366 10.97 -46.41 27.76
C TYR A 366 12.25 -46.38 28.60
#